data_AF-A0A7J4MFE3-F1
#
_entry.id   AF-A0A7J4MFE3-F1
#
_cell.length_a   1.000
_cell.length_b   1.000
_cell.length_c   1.000
_cell.angle_alpha   90.00
_cell.angle_beta   90.00
_cell.angle_gamma   90.00
#
_symmetry.space_group_name_H-M   'P 1'
#
loop_
_entity.id
_entity.type
_entity.pdbx_description
1 polymer ?
#
loop_
_entity_poly.entity_id
_entity_poly.type
_entity_poly.pdbx_seq_one_letter_code
_entity_poly.pdbx_strand_id
1 'polypeptide(L)'
;MKLMSKDLNKKAAIEIQFNWIFVAIAGFVIFLFIIGIAVKNARDSEQKLSQDLISQIVASIKGKQQLSDAFTSIDIPKTNIQFSCDKDTDLAYIRIAQSQRQNLPVEIIFAPSSLDTDKLLLSTEDFSIPFTVTRFVYITSPETAFIVYYKAGGDLKAEAFFNALPSNITKVEATGSNLANKIASFKNFKIICFEECPTGKDYIQIIPNNPDIFSYGQINFHKGTSNKVTQYVTKASLLAAIYSDNKEYYECQM
;
A
#
# COMPACT_ATOMS: atom_id res chain seq x y z
N MET A 1 75.60 -52.61 -13.12
CA MET A 1 75.35 -51.31 -12.48
C MET A 1 74.20 -50.60 -13.19
N LYS A 2 72.95 -50.97 -12.88
CA LYS A 2 71.70 -50.29 -13.30
C LYS A 2 70.56 -51.04 -12.62
N LEU A 3 69.50 -50.30 -12.28
CA LEU A 3 68.24 -50.72 -11.61
C LEU A 3 68.17 -50.41 -10.11
N MET A 4 67.93 -49.13 -9.79
CA MET A 4 67.11 -48.71 -8.64
C MET A 4 66.94 -47.18 -8.71
N SER A 5 65.95 -46.69 -9.46
CA SER A 5 65.66 -45.24 -9.51
C SER A 5 64.27 -44.86 -10.05
N LYS A 6 63.40 -45.83 -10.42
CA LYS A 6 62.17 -45.49 -11.18
C LYS A 6 60.89 -45.36 -10.34
N ASP A 7 60.86 -45.88 -9.11
CA ASP A 7 59.62 -45.90 -8.29
C ASP A 7 59.50 -44.75 -7.28
N LEU A 8 60.59 -44.06 -6.93
CA LEU A 8 60.53 -42.89 -6.03
C LEU A 8 59.83 -41.68 -6.67
N ASN A 9 59.87 -41.57 -8.01
CA ASN A 9 59.28 -40.43 -8.72
C ASN A 9 57.75 -40.49 -8.85
N LYS A 10 57.12 -41.67 -8.71
CA LYS A 10 55.67 -41.81 -8.81
C LYS A 10 54.93 -41.36 -7.55
N LYS A 11 55.53 -41.49 -6.36
CA LYS A 11 54.94 -41.03 -5.09
C LYS A 11 54.96 -39.51 -4.96
N ALA A 12 56.08 -38.88 -5.34
CA ALA A 12 56.20 -37.41 -5.34
C ALA A 12 55.21 -36.73 -6.30
N ALA A 13 54.92 -37.34 -7.46
CA ALA A 13 53.93 -36.82 -8.41
C ALA A 13 52.49 -36.86 -7.86
N ILE A 14 52.15 -37.89 -7.08
CA ILE A 14 50.82 -38.05 -6.46
C ILE A 14 50.64 -37.02 -5.33
N GLU A 15 51.66 -36.78 -4.51
CA GLU A 15 51.62 -35.80 -3.42
C GLU A 15 51.39 -34.36 -3.93
N ILE A 16 52.00 -34.00 -5.07
CA ILE A 16 51.80 -32.69 -5.70
C ILE A 16 50.34 -32.52 -6.16
N GLN A 17 49.74 -33.55 -6.76
CA GLN A 17 48.35 -33.49 -7.21
C GLN A 17 47.36 -33.37 -6.05
N PHE A 18 47.61 -34.07 -4.93
CA PHE A 18 46.77 -33.96 -3.73
C PHE A 18 46.79 -32.57 -3.10
N ASN A 19 47.93 -31.87 -3.10
CA ASN A 19 48.02 -30.52 -2.57
C ASN A 19 47.17 -29.53 -3.39
N TRP A 20 47.20 -29.63 -4.73
CA TRP A 20 46.37 -28.80 -5.59
C TRP A 20 44.86 -29.06 -5.42
N ILE A 21 44.46 -30.31 -5.21
CA ILE A 21 43.07 -30.65 -4.88
C ILE A 21 42.67 -30.02 -3.54
N PHE A 22 43.53 -30.11 -2.53
CA PHE A 22 43.27 -29.49 -1.23
C PHE A 22 43.13 -27.97 -1.33
N VAL A 23 44.01 -27.30 -2.07
CA VAL A 23 43.94 -25.86 -2.34
C VAL A 23 42.64 -25.50 -3.09
N ALA A 24 42.23 -26.31 -4.07
CA ALA A 24 40.98 -26.09 -4.80
C ALA A 24 39.74 -26.22 -3.90
N ILE A 25 39.71 -27.22 -3.02
CA ILE A 25 38.62 -27.41 -2.05
C ILE A 25 38.58 -26.24 -1.05
N ALA A 26 39.72 -25.84 -0.50
CA ALA A 26 39.81 -24.70 0.41
C ALA A 26 39.34 -23.40 -0.27
N GLY A 27 39.79 -23.17 -1.52
CA GLY A 27 39.35 -22.04 -2.33
C GLY A 27 37.84 -22.05 -2.60
N PHE A 28 37.26 -23.21 -2.91
CA PHE A 28 35.83 -23.36 -3.11
C PHE A 28 35.02 -23.07 -1.84
N VAL A 29 35.48 -23.54 -0.67
CA VAL A 29 34.83 -23.25 0.62
C VAL A 29 34.85 -21.75 0.94
N ILE A 30 36.01 -21.10 0.76
CA ILE A 30 36.15 -19.65 0.96
C ILE A 30 35.26 -18.88 -0.04
N PHE A 31 35.19 -19.33 -1.28
CA PHE A 31 34.36 -18.71 -2.31
C PHE A 31 32.87 -18.78 -1.96
N LEU A 32 32.37 -19.94 -1.53
CA LEU A 32 30.99 -20.09 -1.06
C LEU A 32 30.68 -19.19 0.14
N PHE A 33 31.64 -19.05 1.07
CA PHE A 33 31.49 -18.16 2.22
C PHE A 33 31.35 -16.69 1.78
N ILE A 34 32.19 -16.23 0.85
CA ILE A 34 32.11 -14.86 0.30
C ILE A 34 30.77 -14.63 -0.41
N ILE A 35 30.31 -15.59 -1.21
CA ILE A 35 28.98 -15.50 -1.85
C ILE A 35 27.88 -15.38 -0.79
N GLY A 36 27.94 -16.18 0.28
CA GLY A 36 26.97 -16.12 1.37
C GLY A 36 26.91 -14.74 2.02
N ILE A 37 28.07 -14.14 2.31
CA ILE A 37 28.15 -12.79 2.86
C ILE A 37 27.62 -11.74 1.86
N ALA A 38 28.00 -11.84 0.58
CA ALA A 38 27.57 -10.89 -0.45
C ALA A 38 26.05 -10.88 -0.61
N VAL A 39 25.42 -12.07 -0.67
CA VAL A 39 23.96 -12.20 -0.76
C VAL A 39 23.28 -11.66 0.50
N LYS A 40 23.83 -11.91 1.69
CA LYS A 40 23.28 -11.39 2.94
C LYS A 40 23.36 -9.85 3.00
N ASN A 41 24.52 -9.28 2.69
CA ASN A 41 24.72 -7.83 2.71
C ASN A 41 23.81 -7.10 1.70
N ALA A 42 23.57 -7.71 0.52
CA ALA A 42 22.61 -7.18 -0.45
C ALA A 42 21.20 -7.11 0.13
N ARG A 43 20.72 -8.20 0.76
CA ARG A 43 19.41 -8.26 1.42
C ARG A 43 19.27 -7.27 2.57
N ASP A 44 20.29 -7.18 3.43
CA ASP A 44 20.29 -6.25 4.58
C ASP A 44 20.26 -4.78 4.09
N SER A 45 20.94 -4.48 2.98
CA SER A 45 20.93 -3.15 2.36
C SER A 45 19.56 -2.79 1.78
N GLU A 46 18.89 -3.72 1.10
CA GLU A 46 17.52 -3.53 0.59
C GLU A 46 16.50 -3.32 1.72
N GLN A 47 16.64 -4.08 2.82
CA GLN A 47 15.78 -3.92 4.00
C GLN A 47 15.99 -2.56 4.67
N LYS A 48 17.24 -2.13 4.85
CA LYS A 48 17.56 -0.83 5.44
C LYS A 48 17.03 0.32 4.58
N LEU A 49 17.22 0.26 3.26
CA LEU A 49 16.66 1.25 2.34
C LEU A 49 15.13 1.34 2.47
N SER A 50 14.45 0.20 2.56
CA SER A 50 12.99 0.18 2.73
C SER A 50 12.54 0.78 4.07
N GLN A 51 13.30 0.56 5.16
CA GLN A 51 13.02 1.14 6.47
C GLN A 51 13.25 2.67 6.50
N ASP A 52 14.32 3.13 5.86
CA ASP A 52 14.61 4.56 5.74
C ASP A 52 13.51 5.27 4.92
N LEU A 53 13.04 4.64 3.84
CA LEU A 53 11.91 5.14 3.04
C LEU A 53 10.61 5.22 3.85
N ILE A 54 10.25 4.16 4.59
CA ILE A 54 9.07 4.19 5.47
C ILE A 54 9.19 5.34 6.48
N SER A 55 10.34 5.47 7.12
CA SER A 55 10.55 6.50 8.14
C SER A 55 10.40 7.91 7.56
N GLN A 56 10.92 8.14 6.35
CA GLN A 56 10.74 9.41 5.64
C GLN A 56 9.28 9.68 5.26
N ILE A 57 8.57 8.67 4.75
CA ILE A 57 7.15 8.78 4.40
C ILE A 57 6.33 9.11 5.65
N VAL A 58 6.54 8.38 6.76
CA VAL A 58 5.83 8.60 8.03
C VAL A 58 6.15 10.00 8.59
N ALA A 59 7.42 10.43 8.56
CA ALA A 59 7.78 11.78 8.99
C ALA A 59 7.12 12.88 8.14
N SER A 60 7.04 12.67 6.82
CA SER A 60 6.35 13.59 5.91
C SER A 60 4.84 13.62 6.20
N ILE A 61 4.21 12.47 6.40
CA ILE A 61 2.81 12.37 6.80
C ILE A 61 2.57 13.14 8.10
N LYS A 62 3.41 12.93 9.13
CA LYS A 62 3.32 13.66 10.41
C LYS A 62 3.39 15.17 10.23
N GLY A 63 4.33 15.65 9.41
CA GLY A 63 4.45 17.07 9.11
C GLY A 63 3.20 17.62 8.43
N LYS A 64 2.58 16.85 7.54
CA LYS A 64 1.37 17.26 6.80
C LYS A 64 0.10 17.16 7.63
N GLN A 65 0.01 16.22 8.56
CA GLN A 65 -1.11 16.08 9.51
C GLN A 65 -1.27 17.30 10.42
N GLN A 66 -0.27 18.19 10.51
CA GLN A 66 -0.37 19.46 11.23
C GLN A 66 -1.11 20.55 10.45
N LEU A 67 -1.31 20.36 9.14
CA LEU A 67 -1.98 21.32 8.26
C LEU A 67 -3.43 20.86 8.00
N SER A 68 -4.37 21.80 8.14
CA SER A 68 -5.78 21.59 7.76
C SER A 68 -5.94 21.76 6.25
N ASP A 69 -6.82 20.93 5.65
CA ASP A 69 -7.21 20.94 4.23
C ASP A 69 -6.03 20.99 3.25
N ALA A 70 -4.93 20.32 3.60
CA ALA A 70 -3.70 20.37 2.81
C ALA A 70 -3.67 19.24 1.79
N PHE A 71 -3.31 19.58 0.54
CA PHE A 71 -2.98 18.59 -0.49
C PHE A 71 -1.49 18.65 -0.82
N THR A 72 -0.83 17.49 -0.92
CA THR A 72 0.57 17.41 -1.32
C THR A 72 0.84 16.11 -2.08
N SER A 73 1.86 16.12 -2.92
CA SER A 73 2.43 14.89 -3.47
C SER A 73 3.79 14.60 -2.86
N ILE A 74 4.14 13.33 -2.72
CA ILE A 74 5.47 12.86 -2.34
C ILE A 74 5.95 11.94 -3.45
N ASP A 75 7.09 12.26 -4.06
CA ASP A 75 7.76 11.39 -5.01
C ASP A 75 8.56 10.33 -4.23
N ILE A 76 8.39 9.06 -4.60
CA ILE A 76 9.04 7.92 -3.98
C ILE A 76 9.61 6.99 -5.06
N PRO A 77 10.64 6.18 -4.78
CA PRO A 77 11.02 5.11 -5.69
C PRO A 77 9.83 4.18 -5.94
N LYS A 78 9.63 3.74 -7.19
CA LYS A 78 8.54 2.82 -7.55
C LYS A 78 8.59 1.59 -6.65
N THR A 79 7.59 1.45 -5.78
CA THR A 79 7.55 0.39 -4.78
C THR A 79 6.11 0.03 -4.41
N ASN A 80 5.94 -1.18 -3.87
CA ASN A 80 4.67 -1.65 -3.34
C ASN A 80 4.59 -1.32 -1.84
N ILE A 81 3.70 -0.39 -1.50
CA ILE A 81 3.37 -0.01 -0.13
C ILE A 81 2.09 -0.72 0.26
N GLN A 82 2.07 -1.33 1.44
CA GLN A 82 0.92 -2.03 2.00
C GLN A 82 0.45 -1.35 3.26
N PHE A 83 -0.87 -1.19 3.35
CA PHE A 83 -1.58 -0.67 4.50
C PHE A 83 -2.56 -1.73 4.99
N SER A 84 -2.50 -2.08 6.26
CA SER A 84 -3.38 -3.10 6.83
C SER A 84 -3.52 -2.92 8.32
N CYS A 85 -4.57 -3.51 8.89
CA CYS A 85 -4.72 -3.71 10.32
C CYS A 85 -4.07 -5.04 10.73
N ASP A 86 -3.37 -5.06 11.85
CA ASP A 86 -2.93 -6.28 12.51
C ASP A 86 -4.05 -6.79 13.44
N LYS A 87 -4.58 -7.98 13.17
CA LYS A 87 -5.72 -8.55 13.90
C LYS A 87 -5.40 -8.91 15.36
N ASP A 88 -4.13 -9.10 15.69
CA ASP A 88 -3.74 -9.52 17.04
C ASP A 88 -3.57 -8.32 17.98
N THR A 89 -3.31 -7.13 17.41
CA THR A 89 -3.03 -5.90 18.19
C THR A 89 -4.03 -4.79 17.93
N ASP A 90 -4.90 -4.94 16.94
CA ASP A 90 -5.80 -3.90 16.40
C ASP A 90 -5.04 -2.60 16.04
N LEU A 91 -3.78 -2.73 15.64
CA LEU A 91 -2.95 -1.61 15.19
C LEU A 91 -2.81 -1.61 13.67
N ALA A 92 -3.03 -0.45 13.08
CA ALA A 92 -2.68 -0.22 11.69
C ALA A 92 -1.15 -0.22 11.50
N TYR A 93 -0.71 -0.77 10.38
CA TYR A 93 0.70 -0.76 9.99
C TYR A 93 0.88 -0.40 8.53
N ILE A 94 2.06 0.16 8.24
CA ILE A 94 2.60 0.35 6.90
C ILE A 94 3.77 -0.61 6.66
N ARG A 95 3.88 -1.14 5.45
CA ARG A 95 4.99 -1.98 5.02
C ARG A 95 5.38 -1.65 3.59
N ILE A 96 6.67 -1.69 3.28
CA ILE A 96 7.17 -1.53 1.91
C ILE A 96 7.88 -2.82 1.51
N ALA A 97 7.43 -3.46 0.44
CA ALA A 97 7.98 -4.73 -0.03
C ALA A 97 8.15 -5.76 1.12
N GLN A 98 9.37 -6.26 1.35
CA GLN A 98 9.68 -7.22 2.41
C GLN A 98 10.19 -6.57 3.71
N SER A 99 10.05 -5.26 3.88
CA SER A 99 10.49 -4.56 5.09
C SER A 99 9.77 -5.06 6.34
N GLN A 100 10.29 -4.66 7.51
CA GLN A 100 9.56 -4.77 8.76
C GLN A 100 8.28 -3.90 8.70
N ARG A 101 7.26 -4.34 9.45
CA ARG A 101 6.04 -3.56 9.66
C ARG A 101 6.38 -2.37 10.56
N GLN A 102 5.94 -1.18 10.15
CA GLN A 102 5.98 -0.01 10.99
C GLN A 102 4.56 0.27 11.48
N ASN A 103 4.35 0.18 12.79
CA ASN A 103 3.06 0.50 13.38
C ASN A 103 2.79 2.01 13.29
N LEU A 104 1.52 2.36 13.14
CA LEU A 104 1.01 3.72 13.04
C LEU A 104 0.13 4.03 14.27
N PRO A 105 0.68 4.04 15.49
CA PRO A 105 -0.12 4.11 16.71
C PRO A 105 -0.81 5.46 16.94
N VAL A 106 -0.37 6.53 16.27
CA VAL A 106 -0.88 7.90 16.47
C VAL A 106 -1.41 8.50 15.18
N GLU A 107 -0.94 8.02 14.04
CA GLU A 107 -1.23 8.58 12.73
C GLU A 107 -2.46 7.91 12.13
N ILE A 108 -3.60 8.60 12.15
CA ILE A 108 -4.85 8.12 11.56
C ILE A 108 -4.77 8.30 10.04
N ILE A 109 -4.37 7.23 9.37
CA ILE A 109 -4.10 7.20 7.93
C ILE A 109 -5.10 6.27 7.23
N PHE A 110 -5.76 6.79 6.21
CA PHE A 110 -6.66 6.03 5.36
C PHE A 110 -6.08 5.94 3.94
N ALA A 111 -5.93 4.72 3.45
CA ALA A 111 -5.28 4.42 2.19
C ALA A 111 -5.81 3.10 1.62
N PRO A 112 -5.66 2.89 0.29
CA PRO A 112 -5.83 1.56 -0.28
C PRO A 112 -4.89 0.55 0.38
N SER A 113 -5.31 -0.70 0.46
CA SER A 113 -4.57 -1.79 1.12
C SER A 113 -3.20 -2.03 0.48
N SER A 114 -3.06 -1.71 -0.80
CA SER A 114 -1.77 -1.65 -1.46
C SER A 114 -1.71 -0.54 -2.51
N LEU A 115 -0.55 0.12 -2.59
CA LEU A 115 -0.22 1.11 -3.59
C LEU A 115 1.09 0.70 -4.26
N ASP A 116 1.04 0.42 -5.56
CA ASP A 116 2.21 0.19 -6.40
C ASP A 116 2.45 1.47 -7.23
N THR A 117 3.25 2.39 -6.72
CA THR A 117 3.43 3.73 -7.31
C THR A 117 4.80 4.33 -6.99
N ASP A 118 5.18 5.31 -7.78
CA ASP A 118 6.33 6.20 -7.58
C ASP A 118 5.90 7.59 -7.05
N LYS A 119 4.59 7.81 -6.84
CA LYS A 119 4.04 9.06 -6.33
C LYS A 119 2.85 8.82 -5.42
N LEU A 120 2.95 9.33 -4.20
CA LEU A 120 1.85 9.37 -3.23
C LEU A 120 1.16 10.72 -3.27
N LEU A 121 -0.16 10.70 -3.30
CA LEU A 121 -1.01 11.88 -3.14
C LEU A 121 -1.58 11.85 -1.73
N LEU A 122 -1.35 12.91 -0.97
CA LEU A 122 -1.79 13.05 0.40
C LEU A 122 -2.77 14.20 0.49
N SER A 123 -3.88 13.98 1.18
CA SER A 123 -4.79 15.04 1.60
C SER A 123 -5.08 14.94 3.09
N THR A 124 -5.32 16.06 3.75
CA THR A 124 -5.79 16.10 5.14
C THR A 124 -7.19 16.68 5.24
N GLU A 125 -7.95 16.21 6.24
CA GLU A 125 -9.24 16.80 6.60
C GLU A 125 -9.39 16.77 8.13
N ASP A 126 -9.92 17.85 8.69
CA ASP A 126 -10.18 17.95 10.11
C ASP A 126 -11.37 17.08 10.52
N PHE A 127 -11.14 16.13 11.43
CA PHE A 127 -12.21 15.39 12.07
C PHE A 127 -12.72 16.17 13.28
N SER A 128 -13.93 16.74 13.16
CA SER A 128 -14.45 17.72 14.12
C SER A 128 -15.83 17.33 14.65
N ILE A 129 -15.96 17.18 15.98
CA ILE A 129 -17.24 16.89 16.66
C ILE A 129 -17.23 17.53 18.06
N PRO A 130 -17.80 18.73 18.29
CA PRO A 130 -18.01 19.87 17.39
C PRO A 130 -16.75 20.74 17.20
N PHE A 131 -15.68 20.44 17.95
CA PHE A 131 -14.34 21.01 17.78
C PHE A 131 -13.43 19.97 17.11
N THR A 132 -12.33 20.41 16.51
CA THR A 132 -11.35 19.51 15.89
C THR A 132 -10.75 18.59 16.93
N VAL A 133 -11.02 17.29 16.79
CA VAL A 133 -10.49 16.23 17.67
C VAL A 133 -9.11 15.81 17.16
N THR A 134 -9.00 15.60 15.85
CA THR A 134 -7.77 15.16 15.18
C THR A 134 -7.86 15.50 13.68
N ARG A 135 -6.79 15.18 12.93
CA ARG A 135 -6.78 15.29 11.48
C ARG A 135 -6.53 13.93 10.86
N PHE A 136 -7.38 13.59 9.91
CA PHE A 136 -7.22 12.38 9.11
C PHE A 136 -6.30 12.66 7.94
N VAL A 137 -5.47 11.68 7.61
CA VAL A 137 -4.60 11.72 6.43
C VAL A 137 -5.10 10.69 5.44
N TYR A 138 -5.42 11.12 4.24
CA TYR A 138 -5.80 10.25 3.14
C TYR A 138 -4.63 10.10 2.18
N ILE A 139 -4.31 8.87 1.81
CA ILE A 139 -3.23 8.55 0.87
C ILE A 139 -3.79 7.78 -0.30
N THR A 140 -3.45 8.23 -1.52
CA THR A 140 -3.75 7.52 -2.76
C THR A 140 -2.61 7.68 -3.76
N SER A 141 -2.77 7.15 -4.96
CA SER A 141 -1.82 7.31 -6.06
C SER A 141 -2.50 7.94 -7.28
N PRO A 142 -1.74 8.61 -8.18
CA PRO A 142 -2.28 9.09 -9.45
C PRO A 142 -2.88 7.97 -10.32
N GLU A 143 -2.40 6.74 -10.15
CA GLU A 143 -2.84 5.54 -10.86
C GLU A 143 -4.19 4.99 -10.36
N THR A 144 -4.72 5.49 -9.23
CA THR A 144 -5.97 5.04 -8.62
C THR A 144 -7.11 6.00 -8.97
N ALA A 145 -8.10 5.52 -9.71
CA ALA A 145 -9.27 6.32 -10.08
C ALA A 145 -10.45 6.11 -9.12
N PHE A 146 -11.03 7.21 -8.62
CA PHE A 146 -12.29 7.19 -7.88
C PHE A 146 -13.44 7.40 -8.87
N ILE A 147 -14.19 6.34 -9.13
CA ILE A 147 -15.31 6.31 -10.05
C ILE A 147 -16.59 6.54 -9.27
N VAL A 148 -17.19 7.72 -9.39
CA VAL A 148 -18.50 8.02 -8.82
C VAL A 148 -19.56 7.54 -9.81
N TYR A 149 -20.27 6.49 -9.41
CA TYR A 149 -21.30 5.84 -10.20
C TYR A 149 -22.69 6.38 -9.84
N TYR A 150 -23.46 6.75 -10.86
CA TYR A 150 -24.84 7.20 -10.71
C TYR A 150 -25.74 6.77 -11.87
N LYS A 151 -27.05 6.89 -11.66
CA LYS A 151 -28.07 6.54 -12.65
C LYS A 151 -28.17 7.60 -13.75
N ALA A 152 -28.45 7.16 -14.98
CA ALA A 152 -28.82 8.08 -16.06
C ALA A 152 -30.04 8.92 -15.66
N GLY A 153 -29.87 10.24 -15.57
CA GLY A 153 -30.87 11.17 -15.01
C GLY A 153 -30.33 12.02 -13.85
N GLY A 154 -29.14 11.69 -13.33
CA GLY A 154 -28.45 12.44 -12.29
C GLY A 154 -28.80 11.96 -10.88
N ASP A 155 -27.82 12.05 -9.98
CA ASP A 155 -27.98 11.81 -8.55
C ASP A 155 -27.30 12.97 -7.81
N LEU A 156 -28.10 13.82 -7.17
CA LEU A 156 -27.61 15.01 -6.46
C LEU A 156 -26.61 14.65 -5.36
N LYS A 157 -26.75 13.46 -4.74
CA LYS A 157 -25.82 12.98 -3.72
C LYS A 157 -24.47 12.62 -4.34
N ALA A 158 -24.51 11.94 -5.49
CA ALA A 158 -23.31 11.58 -6.24
C ALA A 158 -22.57 12.83 -6.73
N GLU A 159 -23.28 13.83 -7.25
CA GLU A 159 -22.70 15.10 -7.69
C GLU A 159 -22.08 15.89 -6.53
N ALA A 160 -22.81 16.03 -5.42
CA ALA A 160 -22.29 16.68 -4.21
C ALA A 160 -21.02 16.00 -3.70
N PHE A 161 -20.99 14.67 -3.70
CA PHE A 161 -19.81 13.90 -3.32
C PHE A 161 -18.65 14.05 -4.32
N PHE A 162 -18.92 13.98 -5.62
CA PHE A 162 -17.92 14.17 -6.66
C PHE A 162 -17.22 15.53 -6.54
N ASN A 163 -17.99 16.57 -6.23
CA ASN A 163 -17.46 17.92 -6.02
C ASN A 163 -16.67 18.06 -4.71
N ALA A 164 -17.01 17.30 -3.67
CA ALA A 164 -16.28 17.29 -2.40
C ALA A 164 -14.94 16.55 -2.45
N LEU A 165 -14.75 15.64 -3.42
CA LEU A 165 -13.45 14.99 -3.63
C LEU A 165 -12.40 16.03 -4.09
N PRO A 166 -11.13 15.94 -3.64
CA PRO A 166 -10.07 16.84 -4.09
C PRO A 166 -9.96 16.90 -5.62
N SER A 167 -9.66 18.08 -6.19
CA SER A 167 -9.45 18.24 -7.63
C SER A 167 -8.19 17.56 -8.14
N ASN A 168 -7.24 17.29 -7.26
CA ASN A 168 -5.89 16.83 -7.60
C ASN A 168 -5.75 15.30 -7.59
N ILE A 169 -6.85 14.58 -7.35
CA ILE A 169 -6.92 13.12 -7.49
C ILE A 169 -7.62 12.75 -8.78
N THR A 170 -7.35 11.54 -9.27
CA THR A 170 -8.04 10.99 -10.45
C THR A 170 -9.47 10.62 -10.05
N LYS A 171 -10.45 11.45 -10.41
CA LYS A 171 -11.88 11.17 -10.19
C LYS A 171 -12.66 11.21 -11.50
N VAL A 172 -13.61 10.29 -11.65
CA VAL A 172 -14.39 10.11 -12.89
C VAL A 172 -15.84 9.82 -12.58
N GLU A 173 -16.73 10.41 -13.34
CA GLU A 173 -18.15 10.07 -13.32
C GLU A 173 -18.46 8.91 -14.28
N ALA A 174 -19.30 7.98 -13.84
CA ALA A 174 -19.76 6.86 -14.65
C ALA A 174 -21.25 6.56 -14.46
N THR A 175 -21.86 6.05 -15.52
CA THR A 175 -23.22 5.49 -15.55
C THR A 175 -23.14 4.05 -16.04
N GLY A 176 -24.23 3.28 -15.92
CA GLY A 176 -24.28 1.88 -16.37
C GLY A 176 -23.81 1.67 -17.81
N SER A 177 -24.03 2.65 -18.70
CA SER A 177 -23.67 2.57 -20.12
C SER A 177 -22.16 2.74 -20.40
N ASN A 178 -21.44 3.49 -19.58
CA ASN A 178 -20.04 3.87 -19.86
C ASN A 178 -19.04 3.31 -18.82
N LEU A 179 -19.53 2.67 -17.75
CA LEU A 179 -18.72 2.16 -16.65
C LEU A 179 -17.60 1.21 -17.13
N ALA A 180 -17.92 0.27 -18.03
CA ALA A 180 -16.93 -0.69 -18.54
C ALA A 180 -15.77 0.00 -19.26
N ASN A 181 -16.07 1.02 -20.08
CA ASN A 181 -15.07 1.78 -20.83
C ASN A 181 -14.21 2.65 -19.90
N LYS A 182 -14.82 3.26 -18.88
CA LYS A 182 -14.10 4.04 -17.87
C LYS A 182 -13.16 3.16 -17.06
N ILE A 183 -13.64 2.02 -16.57
CA ILE A 183 -12.82 1.06 -15.80
C ILE A 183 -11.62 0.58 -16.63
N ALA A 184 -11.82 0.25 -17.91
CA ALA A 184 -10.74 -0.23 -18.78
C ALA A 184 -9.61 0.79 -18.98
N SER A 185 -9.84 2.07 -18.66
CA SER A 185 -8.84 3.14 -18.78
C SER A 185 -7.89 3.22 -17.57
N PHE A 186 -8.17 2.50 -16.48
CA PHE A 186 -7.42 2.62 -15.22
C PHE A 186 -6.91 1.26 -14.74
N LYS A 187 -5.65 1.23 -14.28
CA LYS A 187 -5.05 0.04 -13.66
C LYS A 187 -5.71 -0.28 -12.31
N ASN A 188 -5.92 0.75 -11.49
CA ASN A 188 -6.57 0.66 -10.19
C ASN A 188 -7.77 1.61 -10.15
N PHE A 189 -8.89 1.14 -9.62
CA PHE A 189 -10.09 1.96 -9.51
C PHE A 189 -10.93 1.57 -8.29
N LYS A 190 -11.72 2.52 -7.80
CA LYS A 190 -12.72 2.33 -6.76
C LYS A 190 -14.06 2.84 -7.25
N ILE A 191 -15.08 2.00 -7.18
CA ILE A 191 -16.44 2.40 -7.56
C ILE A 191 -17.18 2.85 -6.30
N ILE A 192 -17.79 4.02 -6.36
CA ILE A 192 -18.56 4.64 -5.29
C ILE A 192 -19.97 4.87 -5.79
N CYS A 193 -20.97 4.42 -5.04
CA CYS A 193 -22.37 4.53 -5.41
C CYS A 193 -23.23 4.90 -4.20
N PHE A 194 -24.47 5.31 -4.45
CA PHE A 194 -25.43 5.69 -3.40
C PHE A 194 -26.64 4.76 -3.44
N GLU A 195 -27.61 5.06 -4.30
CA GLU A 195 -28.88 4.32 -4.37
C GLU A 195 -28.80 3.12 -5.31
N GLU A 196 -28.24 3.31 -6.50
CA GLU A 196 -28.02 2.25 -7.49
C GLU A 196 -26.51 1.95 -7.60
N CYS A 197 -26.13 0.70 -7.42
CA CYS A 197 -24.75 0.22 -7.53
C CYS A 197 -24.62 -0.79 -8.68
N PRO A 198 -23.45 -0.87 -9.35
CA PRO A 198 -23.26 -1.82 -10.44
C PRO A 198 -23.19 -3.26 -9.93
N THR A 199 -23.76 -4.19 -10.70
CA THR A 199 -23.74 -5.62 -10.39
C THR A 199 -22.44 -6.27 -10.86
N GLY A 200 -21.96 -7.27 -10.11
CA GLY A 200 -20.78 -8.06 -10.49
C GLY A 200 -19.45 -7.31 -10.44
N LYS A 201 -19.37 -6.21 -9.69
CA LYS A 201 -18.16 -5.41 -9.45
C LYS A 201 -18.05 -5.08 -7.97
N ASP A 202 -16.83 -4.94 -7.47
CA ASP A 202 -16.59 -4.44 -6.13
C ASP A 202 -16.91 -2.94 -6.08
N TYR A 203 -17.60 -2.50 -5.02
CA TYR A 203 -18.00 -1.11 -4.84
C TYR A 203 -18.10 -0.73 -3.37
N ILE A 204 -18.09 0.58 -3.13
CA ILE A 204 -18.37 1.19 -1.83
C ILE A 204 -19.70 1.93 -1.97
N GLN A 205 -20.71 1.45 -1.26
CA GLN A 205 -22.03 2.08 -1.26
C GLN A 205 -22.18 3.00 -0.05
N ILE A 206 -22.57 4.25 -0.29
CA ILE A 206 -22.83 5.26 0.73
C ILE A 206 -24.35 5.35 0.93
N ILE A 207 -24.81 5.08 2.16
CA ILE A 207 -26.21 5.12 2.55
C ILE A 207 -26.37 6.23 3.61
N PRO A 208 -26.60 7.49 3.19
CA PRO A 208 -26.72 8.60 4.13
C PRO A 208 -28.04 8.50 4.91
N ASN A 209 -27.99 8.78 6.21
CA ASN A 209 -29.17 8.79 7.08
C ASN A 209 -29.85 10.17 7.15
N ASN A 210 -29.32 11.16 6.43
CA ASN A 210 -29.73 12.56 6.41
C ASN A 210 -29.65 13.08 4.97
N PRO A 211 -30.47 14.06 4.56
CA PRO A 211 -30.29 14.80 3.32
C PRO A 211 -28.86 15.31 3.08
N ASP A 212 -28.17 15.76 4.14
CA ASP A 212 -26.75 16.07 4.06
C ASP A 212 -25.92 14.78 4.14
N ILE A 213 -25.37 14.38 2.99
CA ILE A 213 -24.56 13.16 2.86
C ILE A 213 -23.30 13.17 3.72
N PHE A 214 -22.82 14.34 4.13
CA PHE A 214 -21.60 14.49 4.91
C PHE A 214 -21.84 14.43 6.42
N SER A 215 -23.08 14.30 6.87
CA SER A 215 -23.40 14.31 8.29
C SER A 215 -23.14 12.96 8.97
N TYR A 216 -23.93 11.94 8.67
CA TYR A 216 -23.74 10.57 9.16
C TYR A 216 -24.55 9.58 8.33
N GLY A 217 -24.13 8.32 8.36
CA GLY A 217 -24.77 7.27 7.59
C GLY A 217 -24.06 5.94 7.72
N GLN A 218 -24.32 5.08 6.75
CA GLN A 218 -23.69 3.77 6.64
C GLN A 218 -22.85 3.70 5.37
N ILE A 219 -21.76 2.94 5.43
CA ILE A 219 -21.00 2.50 4.27
C ILE A 219 -21.10 0.99 4.18
N ASN A 220 -21.41 0.50 2.99
CA ASN A 220 -21.36 -0.91 2.67
C ASN A 220 -20.18 -1.17 1.71
N PHE A 221 -19.18 -1.90 2.20
CA PHE A 221 -18.09 -2.42 1.40
C PHE A 221 -18.53 -3.73 0.75
N HIS A 222 -18.80 -3.67 -0.56
CA HIS A 222 -19.16 -4.83 -1.37
C HIS A 222 -17.92 -5.38 -2.07
N LYS A 223 -17.56 -6.63 -1.76
CA LYS A 223 -16.44 -7.34 -2.38
C LYS A 223 -16.84 -8.76 -2.75
N GLY A 224 -16.98 -9.03 -4.05
CA GLY A 224 -17.51 -10.29 -4.56
C GLY A 224 -18.90 -10.61 -4.00
N THR A 225 -19.00 -11.58 -3.10
CA THR A 225 -20.27 -11.94 -2.42
C THR A 225 -20.35 -11.40 -0.99
N SER A 226 -19.27 -10.79 -0.48
CA SER A 226 -19.20 -10.27 0.88
C SER A 226 -19.73 -8.84 0.92
N ASN A 227 -20.64 -8.58 1.85
CA ASN A 227 -21.11 -7.24 2.21
C ASN A 227 -20.70 -6.96 3.64
N LYS A 228 -19.94 -5.89 3.86
CA LYS A 228 -19.52 -5.45 5.18
C LYS A 228 -19.96 -4.03 5.42
N VAL A 229 -20.88 -3.87 6.37
CA VAL A 229 -21.46 -2.58 6.72
C VAL A 229 -20.75 -1.98 7.92
N THR A 230 -20.48 -0.68 7.86
CA THR A 230 -19.97 0.16 8.96
C THR A 230 -20.64 1.53 8.93
N GLN A 231 -20.32 2.39 9.89
CA GLN A 231 -20.89 3.72 10.03
C GLN A 231 -19.85 4.80 9.75
N TYR A 232 -20.31 5.95 9.30
CA TYR A 232 -19.52 7.18 9.26
C TYR A 232 -20.24 8.32 9.96
N VAL A 233 -19.44 9.22 10.49
CA VAL A 233 -19.82 10.46 11.17
C VAL A 233 -18.92 11.60 10.67
N THR A 234 -19.50 12.64 10.09
CA THR A 234 -18.83 13.75 9.39
C THR A 234 -18.25 13.41 8.00
N LYS A 235 -17.93 14.46 7.24
CA LYS A 235 -17.24 14.40 5.94
C LYS A 235 -15.92 13.64 6.03
N ALA A 236 -15.14 13.88 7.10
CA ALA A 236 -13.81 13.30 7.24
C ALA A 236 -13.86 11.76 7.34
N SER A 237 -14.78 11.19 8.11
CA SER A 237 -14.91 9.73 8.19
C SER A 237 -15.55 9.12 6.94
N LEU A 238 -16.45 9.85 6.25
CA LEU A 238 -16.95 9.42 4.95
C LEU A 238 -15.81 9.28 3.94
N LEU A 239 -14.95 10.30 3.83
CA LEU A 239 -13.77 10.23 2.96
C LEU A 239 -12.83 9.11 3.41
N ALA A 240 -12.63 8.92 4.71
CA ALA A 240 -11.79 7.86 5.26
C ALA A 240 -12.21 6.47 4.79
N ALA A 241 -13.50 6.20 4.77
CA ALA A 241 -14.03 4.93 4.28
C ALA A 241 -13.78 4.71 2.78
N ILE A 242 -13.84 5.78 1.99
CA ILE A 242 -13.65 5.73 0.53
C ILE A 242 -12.18 5.50 0.17
N TYR A 243 -11.26 6.10 0.94
CA TYR A 243 -9.84 5.85 0.79
C TYR A 243 -9.44 4.46 1.31
N SER A 244 -10.15 3.91 2.27
CA SER A 244 -9.99 2.52 2.74
C SER A 244 -10.49 1.50 1.71
N ASP A 245 -9.87 0.32 1.66
CA ASP A 245 -10.32 -0.77 0.76
C ASP A 245 -11.37 -1.68 1.40
N ASN A 246 -11.44 -1.70 2.72
CA ASN A 246 -12.29 -2.63 3.45
C ASN A 246 -12.66 -2.05 4.82
N LYS A 247 -13.73 -2.64 5.37
CA LYS A 247 -14.25 -2.33 6.70
C LYS A 247 -13.19 -2.49 7.79
N GLU A 248 -12.43 -3.58 7.77
CA GLU A 248 -11.47 -3.89 8.84
C GLU A 248 -10.41 -2.80 8.99
N TYR A 249 -9.85 -2.32 7.88
CA TYR A 249 -8.84 -1.27 7.91
C TYR A 249 -9.44 0.09 8.28
N TYR A 250 -10.63 0.40 7.78
CA TYR A 250 -11.35 1.62 8.16
C TYR A 250 -11.62 1.66 9.67
N GLU A 251 -12.18 0.59 10.24
CA GLU A 251 -12.52 0.53 11.67
C GLU A 251 -11.27 0.46 12.56
N CYS A 252 -10.18 -0.12 12.09
CA CYS A 252 -8.91 -0.17 12.82
C CYS A 252 -8.26 1.22 13.00
N GLN A 253 -8.63 2.18 12.15
CA GLN A 253 -8.11 3.54 12.19
C GLN A 253 -9.07 4.53 12.87
N MET A 254 -10.34 4.15 13.05
CA MET A 254 -11.41 4.98 13.63
C MET A 254 -11.55 4.75 15.13
#